data_AF-A0A7V8ZQ38-F1
#
_entry.id   AF-A0A7V8ZQ38-F1
#
_cell.length_a   1.000
_cell.length_b   1.000
_cell.length_c   1.000
_cell.angle_alpha   90.00
_cell.angle_beta   90.00
_cell.angle_gamma   90.00
#
_symmetry.space_group_name_H-M   'P 1'
#
loop_
_entity.id
_entity.type
_entity.pdbx_description
1 polymer ?
#
loop_
_entity_poly.entity_id
_entity_poly.type
_entity_poly.pdbx_seq_one_letter_code
_entity_poly.pdbx_strand_id
1 'polypeptide(L)' 'KGGIENAIGRMRRTLPRKTDLATLSPPELDVLVAAYNHTPRKCLGFRTPAEIFRGFLEPLHFKRECTFPRARE' A
#
# COMPACT_ATOMS: atom_id res chain seq x y z
N LYS A 1 16.18 10.82 7.81
CA LYS A 1 16.76 10.80 6.45
C LYS A 1 17.09 9.35 6.12
N GLY A 2 16.60 8.75 5.02
CA GLY A 2 16.77 7.31 4.74
C GLY A 2 15.49 6.47 4.60
N GLY A 3 14.30 7.06 4.76
CA GLY A 3 13.03 6.32 4.72
C GLY A 3 12.73 5.76 3.34
N ILE A 4 12.94 6.58 2.30
CA ILE A 4 12.70 6.23 0.91
C ILE A 4 13.71 5.16 0.46
N GLU A 5 14.98 5.34 0.79
CA GLU A 5 16.06 4.42 0.44
C GLU A 5 15.85 3.03 1.06
N ASN A 6 15.37 2.98 2.32
CA ASN A 6 15.00 1.73 2.99
C ASN A 6 13.78 1.07 2.32
N ALA A 7 12.77 1.86 1.92
CA ALA A 7 11.61 1.33 1.22
C ALA A 7 11.99 0.73 -0.14
N ILE A 8 12.77 1.46 -0.94
CA ILE A 8 13.27 0.99 -2.24
C ILE A 8 14.12 -0.27 -2.07
N GLY A 9 15.04 -0.28 -1.09
CA GLY A 9 15.88 -1.45 -0.81
C GLY A 9 15.11 -2.70 -0.41
N ARG A 10 13.95 -2.54 0.25
CA ARG A 10 13.06 -3.65 0.58
C ARG A 10 12.26 -4.14 -0.62
N MET A 11 11.67 -3.23 -1.40
CA MET A 11 10.90 -3.59 -2.60
C MET A 11 11.76 -4.32 -3.64
N ARG A 12 13.04 -3.96 -3.76
CA ARG A 12 13.98 -4.58 -4.72
C ARG A 12 14.71 -5.81 -4.17
N ARG A 13 14.46 -6.23 -2.93
CA ARG A 13 15.27 -7.27 -2.27
C ARG A 13 15.19 -8.64 -2.95
N THR A 14 14.05 -8.96 -3.55
CA THR A 14 13.83 -10.21 -4.29
C THR A 14 14.25 -10.13 -5.75
N LEU A 15 14.51 -8.92 -6.27
CA LEU A 15 14.90 -8.71 -7.65
C LEU A 15 16.42 -8.87 -7.81
N PRO A 16 16.88 -9.45 -8.92
CA PRO A 16 18.28 -9.36 -9.32
C PRO A 16 18.77 -7.91 -9.33
N ARG A 17 20.03 -7.69 -8.92
CA ARG A 17 20.59 -6.32 -8.80
C ARG A 17 20.53 -5.51 -10.09
N LYS A 18 20.64 -6.18 -11.24
CA LYS A 18 20.63 -5.59 -12.58
C LYS A 18 19.26 -5.62 -13.26
N THR A 19 18.18 -5.95 -12.54
CA THR A 19 16.84 -5.89 -13.11
C THR A 19 16.53 -4.47 -13.55
N ASP A 20 16.19 -4.32 -14.83
CA ASP A 20 15.58 -3.10 -15.35
C ASP A 20 14.12 -3.05 -14.88
N LEU A 21 13.76 -1.96 -14.19
CA LEU A 21 12.41 -1.79 -13.67
C LEU A 21 11.42 -1.39 -14.78
N ALA A 22 11.91 -0.81 -15.88
CA ALA A 22 11.07 -0.41 -17.00
C ALA A 22 10.54 -1.62 -17.79
N THR A 23 11.17 -2.79 -17.65
CA THR A 23 10.74 -4.03 -18.31
C THR A 23 9.75 -4.85 -17.49
N LEU A 24 9.50 -4.47 -16.23
CA LEU A 24 8.54 -5.18 -15.38
C LEU A 24 7.12 -4.91 -15.86
N SER A 25 6.34 -5.98 -16.03
CA SER A 25 4.93 -5.87 -16.33
C SER A 25 4.14 -5.37 -15.11
N PRO A 26 2.98 -4.71 -15.32
CA PRO A 26 2.10 -4.30 -14.22
C PRO A 26 1.81 -5.40 -13.17
N PRO A 27 1.46 -6.65 -13.54
CA PRO A 27 1.18 -7.68 -12.54
C PRO A 27 2.41 -8.09 -11.74
N GLU A 28 3.61 -8.07 -12.33
CA GLU A 28 4.85 -8.32 -11.58
C GLU A 28 5.11 -7.22 -10.56
N LEU A 29 4.84 -5.97 -10.93
CA LEU A 29 4.95 -4.84 -10.01
C LEU A 29 3.94 -4.96 -8.86
N ASP A 30 2.71 -5.36 -9.14
CA ASP A 30 1.67 -5.57 -8.14
C ASP A 30 2.08 -6.64 -7.11
N VAL A 31 2.69 -7.74 -7.57
CA VAL A 31 3.21 -8.79 -6.67
C VAL A 31 4.31 -8.24 -5.75
N LEU A 32 5.23 -7.41 -6.27
CA LEU A 32 6.28 -6.79 -5.45
C LEU A 32 5.69 -5.83 -4.41
N VAL A 33 4.71 -5.03 -4.80
CA VAL A 33 4.01 -4.09 -3.92
C VAL A 33 3.23 -4.85 -2.84
N ALA A 34 2.51 -5.92 -3.22
CA ALA A 34 1.79 -6.78 -2.29
C ALA A 34 2.76 -7.41 -1.27
N ALA A 35 3.88 -7.97 -1.73
CA ALA A 35 4.90 -8.53 -0.84
C ALA A 35 5.44 -7.48 0.15
N TYR A 36 5.71 -6.26 -0.32
CA TYR A 36 6.16 -5.16 0.55
C TYR A 36 5.11 -4.78 1.61
N ASN A 37 3.85 -4.65 1.20
CA ASN A 37 2.72 -4.22 2.02
C ASN A 37 2.25 -5.28 3.02
N HIS A 38 2.45 -6.56 2.71
CA HIS A 38 2.10 -7.69 3.57
C HIS A 38 3.28 -8.22 4.42
N THR A 39 4.46 -7.58 4.35
CA THR A 39 5.58 -7.95 5.21
C THR A 39 5.42 -7.33 6.62
N PRO A 40 5.32 -8.14 7.70
CA PRO A 40 5.27 -7.66 9.07
C PRO A 40 6.47 -6.79 9.45
N ARG A 41 6.25 -5.70 10.20
CA ARG A 41 7.34 -4.79 10.62
C ARG A 41 7.40 -4.68 12.14
N LYS A 42 8.60 -4.84 12.71
CA LYS A 42 8.83 -4.66 14.16
C LYS A 42 8.40 -3.29 14.66
N CYS A 43 8.64 -2.22 13.88
CA CYS A 43 8.22 -0.86 14.23
C CYS A 43 6.69 -0.65 14.23
N LEU A 44 5.92 -1.60 13.68
CA LEU A 44 4.45 -1.59 13.69
C LEU A 44 3.87 -2.58 14.72
N GLY A 45 4.70 -3.12 15.62
CA GLY A 45 4.31 -4.19 16.53
C GLY A 45 4.06 -5.52 15.82
N PHE A 46 4.87 -5.83 14.81
CA PHE A 46 4.74 -7.01 13.95
C PHE A 46 3.44 -7.07 13.13
N ARG A 47 2.75 -5.94 12.97
CA ARG A 47 1.69 -5.78 11.97
C ARG A 47 2.27 -5.41 10.61
N THR A 48 1.49 -5.68 9.57
CA THR A 48 1.82 -5.34 8.19
C THR A 48 1.43 -3.88 7.89
N PRO A 49 2.13 -3.19 6.97
CA PRO A 49 1.72 -1.89 6.49
C PRO A 49 0.26 -1.86 6.01
N ALA A 50 -0.20 -2.90 5.32
CA ALA A 50 -1.58 -3.02 4.83
C ALA A 50 -2.62 -3.02 5.97
N GLU A 51 -2.37 -3.78 7.05
CA GLU A 51 -3.27 -3.83 8.21
C GLU A 51 -3.37 -2.48 8.91
N ILE A 52 -2.21 -1.84 9.13
CA ILE A 52 -2.14 -0.52 9.76
C ILE A 52 -2.88 0.51 8.90
N PHE A 53 -2.63 0.51 7.59
CA PHE A 53 -3.28 1.43 6.67
C PHE A 53 -4.79 1.22 6.61
N ARG A 54 -5.26 -0.04 6.53
CA ARG A 54 -6.69 -0.36 6.60
C ARG A 54 -7.33 0.15 7.89
N GLY A 55 -6.64 0.00 9.03
CA GLY A 55 -7.09 0.55 10.31
C GLY A 55 -7.18 2.09 10.36
N PHE A 56 -6.40 2.81 9.54
CA PHE A 56 -6.52 4.28 9.38
C PHE A 56 -7.60 4.71 8.40
N LEU A 57 -8.04 3.83 7.50
CA LEU A 57 -9.15 4.10 6.58
C LEU A 57 -10.53 3.94 7.23
N GLU A 58 -10.69 3.05 8.21
CA GLU A 58 -11.95 2.89 8.96
C GLU A 58 -12.43 4.17 9.69
N PRO A 59 -11.55 4.99 10.32
CA PRO A 59 -11.91 6.30 10.87
C PRO A 59 -12.43 7.30 9.84
N LEU A 60 -12.02 7.17 8.57
CA LEU A 60 -12.57 7.95 7.47
C LEU A 60 -13.91 7.33 7.07
N HIS A 61 -14.89 7.40 7.98
CA HIS A 61 -16.29 7.37 7.62
C HIS A 61 -16.56 8.60 6.73
N PHE A 62 -16.17 8.52 5.46
CA PHE A 62 -16.73 9.36 4.44
C PHE A 62 -18.19 8.94 4.32
N LYS A 63 -19.01 9.47 5.23
CA LYS A 63 -20.44 9.46 5.05
C LYS A 63 -20.65 10.26 3.77
N ARG A 64 -20.80 9.54 2.65
CA ARG A 64 -21.55 10.07 1.51
C ARG A 64 -22.94 10.31 2.05
N GLU A 65 -23.14 11.47 2.65
CA GLU A 65 -24.46 12.04 2.76
C GLU A 65 -24.85 12.32 1.32
N CYS A 66 -25.57 11.37 0.73
CA CYS A 66 -26.26 11.55 -0.51
C CYS A 66 -27.31 12.65 -0.27
N THR A 67 -26.91 13.91 -0.45
CA THR A 67 -27.81 15.05 -0.62
C THR A 67 -28.46 14.99 -2.00
N PHE A 68 -29.07 13.84 -2.33
CA PHE A 68 -30.11 13.86 -3.34
C PHE A 68 -31.34 14.46 -2.66
N PRO A 69 -31.85 15.62 -3.11
CA PRO A 69 -33.12 16.10 -2.61
C PRO A 69 -34.15 14.99 -2.91
N ARG A 70 -34.85 14.52 -1.87
CA ARG A 70 -36.01 13.64 -2.08
C ARG A 70 -36.89 14.32 -3.12
N ALA A 71 -37.13 13.63 -4.23
CA ALA A 71 -38.08 14.08 -5.23
C ALA A 71 -39.38 14.42 -4.50
N ARG A 72 -39.86 15.65 -4.68
CA ARG A 72 -41.18 16.05 -4.18
C ARG A 72 -42.22 15.23 -4.93
N GLU A 73 -43.06 14.52 -4.16
CA GLU A 73 -44.33 13.95 -4.62
C GLU A 73 -45.28 15.05 -5.12
#